data_AF-A0A7C6EXI3-F1
#
_entry.id   AF-A0A7C6EXI3-F1
#
_cell.length_a   1.000
_cell.length_b   1.000
_cell.length_c   1.000
_cell.angle_alpha   90.00
_cell.angle_beta   90.00
_cell.angle_gamma   90.00
#
_symmetry.space_group_name_H-M   'P 1'
#
loop_
_entity.id
_entity.type
_entity.pdbx_description
1 polymer ?
#
loop_
_entity_poly.entity_id
_entity_poly.type
_entity_poly.pdbx_seq_one_letter_code
_entity_poly.pdbx_strand_id
1 'polypeptide(L)'
;MRCNRGRIYIPLFLVIVFSGCSTTSLFTPYPMQMQTIKQLVETRQYAQAQDILSQYDNSPDKILYLMERGRISQIANDYEASIDDFKRVISAFEQNEEKAVISLSDSASETTALLLSDNAIPYQGESYERVFVHQFQAMNYLFSGDYNAALVEVRRANLEQELALERYEQEISEAVKTQEKLSSASYGSLKSVPTMTRISGKVKNSFQNAYTFYVSGLIYEAQGEENDAYIDYKKALEIFPDNIYLQQDVLRLARQLDLWSNQEYPSKHTSVPGTLPPGVNEGELVVLFEQGFAPVKSEITIPLFINNHTEQLISYPVYRSQWQADVPLSVSLDSNQKIGDTQPIVYVESLAAKALEEHFPAIMARQMLRFAAKRAFSRQAQKHLGEQAELAVDIFNFITERADRRSWLSLPNRVQILRSHLPTGTHKLYFSTGEAKHALEIQLLSNRITLVRIILTEGIFHTNSIIINPATATGVRKRMARGSKL
;
A
#
# COMPACT_ATOMS: atom_id res chain seq x y z
N MET A 1 25.87 8.83 -75.02
CA MET A 1 25.71 9.70 -73.82
C MET A 1 24.89 8.96 -72.78
N ARG A 2 25.32 9.01 -71.52
CA ARG A 2 24.98 8.08 -70.43
C ARG A 2 23.57 8.26 -69.89
N CYS A 3 22.95 7.12 -69.59
CA CYS A 3 21.77 6.93 -68.75
C CYS A 3 22.04 7.47 -67.34
N ASN A 4 21.17 8.33 -66.80
CA ASN A 4 21.24 8.74 -65.40
C ASN A 4 20.00 8.22 -64.65
N ARG A 5 20.16 7.07 -63.97
CA ARG A 5 19.19 6.56 -62.99
C ARG A 5 19.39 7.35 -61.71
N GLY A 6 18.51 8.33 -61.45
CA GLY A 6 18.41 8.96 -60.14
C GLY A 6 17.93 7.92 -59.13
N ARG A 7 18.84 7.45 -58.27
CA ARG A 7 18.49 6.68 -57.07
C ARG A 7 17.75 7.61 -56.12
N ILE A 8 16.45 7.35 -55.92
CA ILE A 8 15.67 7.93 -54.83
C ILE A 8 16.16 7.25 -53.55
N TYR A 9 16.97 7.96 -52.76
CA TYR A 9 17.31 7.54 -51.41
C TYR A 9 16.16 7.97 -50.48
N ILE A 10 15.27 7.03 -50.18
CA ILE A 10 14.33 7.16 -49.05
C ILE A 10 15.20 7.13 -47.78
N PRO A 11 15.20 8.14 -46.90
CA PRO A 11 15.96 8.06 -45.67
C PRO A 11 15.24 7.08 -44.74
N LEU A 12 15.80 5.87 -44.65
CA LEU A 12 15.54 4.84 -43.66
C LEU A 12 16.04 5.33 -42.29
N PHE A 13 15.41 6.39 -41.74
CA PHE A 13 15.83 7.02 -40.47
C PHE A 13 14.77 6.90 -39.35
N LEU A 14 13.82 5.96 -39.47
CA LEU A 14 12.72 5.81 -38.50
C LEU A 14 12.71 4.48 -37.74
N VAL A 15 13.88 3.85 -37.52
CA VAL A 15 13.95 2.54 -36.83
C VAL A 15 14.94 2.48 -35.66
N ILE A 16 15.74 3.52 -35.39
CA ILE A 16 16.84 3.42 -34.41
C ILE A 16 16.68 4.43 -33.27
N VAL A 17 15.70 4.25 -32.37
CA VAL A 17 15.78 4.65 -30.93
C VAL A 17 14.77 3.86 -30.06
N PHE A 18 14.61 2.54 -30.25
CA PHE A 18 13.73 1.72 -29.40
C PHE A 18 14.46 0.68 -28.54
N SER A 19 15.77 0.86 -28.30
CA SER A 19 16.58 -0.05 -27.50
C SER A 19 16.64 0.29 -26.00
N GLY A 20 15.69 1.06 -25.48
CA GLY A 20 15.57 1.34 -24.05
C GLY A 20 14.59 0.39 -23.38
N CYS A 21 14.84 0.02 -22.12
CA CYS A 21 13.92 -0.72 -21.25
C CYS A 21 12.54 -0.05 -21.07
N SER A 22 12.30 1.11 -21.67
CA SER A 22 10.99 1.75 -21.79
C SER A 22 10.04 1.04 -22.78
N THR A 23 10.55 0.26 -23.73
CA THR A 23 9.71 -0.50 -24.68
C THR A 23 8.93 -1.61 -24.00
N THR A 24 9.48 -2.24 -22.97
CA THR A 24 8.81 -3.31 -22.22
C THR A 24 7.51 -2.80 -21.59
N SER A 25 7.53 -1.62 -20.97
CA SER A 25 6.33 -0.99 -20.36
C SER A 25 5.24 -0.63 -21.39
N LEU A 26 5.61 -0.33 -22.63
CA LEU A 26 4.66 -0.03 -23.72
C LEU A 26 3.89 -1.27 -24.21
N PHE A 27 4.50 -2.47 -24.15
CA PHE A 27 3.89 -3.70 -24.67
C PHE A 27 3.41 -4.67 -23.59
N THR A 28 4.00 -4.65 -22.39
CA THR A 28 3.57 -5.46 -21.23
C THR A 28 3.22 -4.56 -20.04
N PRO A 29 1.94 -4.25 -19.81
CA PRO A 29 1.51 -3.45 -18.67
C PRO A 29 1.96 -4.07 -17.35
N TYR A 30 2.30 -3.23 -16.38
CA TYR A 30 2.79 -3.64 -15.07
C TYR A 30 1.96 -4.77 -14.39
N PRO A 31 0.61 -4.73 -14.37
CA PRO A 31 -0.19 -5.81 -13.78
C PRO A 31 0.03 -7.19 -14.44
N MET A 32 0.33 -7.23 -15.74
CA MET A 32 0.61 -8.47 -16.46
C MET A 32 1.97 -9.05 -16.05
N GLN A 33 2.96 -8.19 -15.81
CA GLN A 33 4.27 -8.62 -15.29
C GLN A 33 4.13 -9.24 -13.90
N MET A 34 3.31 -8.62 -13.03
CA MET A 34 3.06 -9.14 -11.69
C MET A 34 2.25 -10.43 -11.64
N GLN A 35 1.51 -10.79 -12.69
CA GLN A 35 0.80 -12.07 -12.74
C GLN A 35 1.77 -13.26 -12.66
N THR A 36 2.87 -13.20 -13.42
CA THR A 36 3.94 -14.22 -13.37
C THR A 36 4.56 -14.29 -11.97
N ILE A 37 4.81 -13.14 -11.34
CA ILE A 37 5.39 -13.05 -10.01
C ILE A 37 4.46 -13.68 -8.96
N LYS A 38 3.16 -13.38 -9.01
CA LYS A 38 2.16 -13.97 -8.10
C LYS A 38 2.11 -15.50 -8.22
N GLN A 39 2.12 -16.03 -9.45
CA GLN A 39 2.18 -17.47 -9.68
C GLN A 39 3.46 -18.13 -9.12
N LEU A 40 4.61 -17.44 -9.19
CA LEU A 40 5.85 -17.93 -8.57
C LEU A 40 5.75 -17.94 -7.04
N VAL A 41 5.15 -16.90 -6.43
CA VAL A 41 4.91 -16.85 -4.97
C VAL A 41 3.97 -17.97 -4.53
N GLU A 42 2.90 -18.23 -5.28
CA GLU A 42 1.97 -19.34 -5.04
C GLU A 42 2.73 -20.67 -5.07
N THR A 43 3.57 -20.90 -6.07
CA THR A 43 4.37 -22.14 -6.17
C THR A 43 5.61 -22.16 -5.27
N ARG A 44 5.76 -21.18 -4.36
CA ARG A 44 6.89 -21.00 -3.43
C ARG A 44 8.26 -20.85 -4.12
N GLN A 45 8.27 -20.42 -5.38
CA GLN A 45 9.46 -20.15 -6.18
C GLN A 45 9.96 -18.72 -5.95
N TYR A 46 10.20 -18.35 -4.70
CA TYR A 46 10.53 -16.97 -4.30
C TYR A 46 11.82 -16.46 -4.95
N ALA A 47 12.87 -17.29 -5.00
CA ALA A 47 14.14 -16.92 -5.61
C ALA A 47 13.98 -16.48 -7.08
N GLN A 48 13.18 -17.22 -7.86
CA GLN A 48 12.89 -16.85 -9.25
C GLN A 48 12.10 -15.55 -9.35
N ALA A 49 11.13 -15.34 -8.44
CA ALA A 49 10.39 -14.08 -8.38
C ALA A 49 11.32 -12.89 -8.05
N GLN A 50 12.23 -13.06 -7.09
CA GLN A 50 13.24 -12.06 -6.71
C GLN A 50 14.21 -11.77 -7.86
N ASP A 51 14.66 -12.80 -8.59
CA ASP A 51 15.54 -12.67 -9.75
C ASP A 51 14.88 -11.85 -10.87
N ILE A 52 13.60 -12.11 -11.18
CA ILE A 52 12.87 -11.32 -12.19
C ILE A 52 12.75 -9.86 -11.75
N LEU A 53 12.39 -9.60 -10.48
CA LEU A 53 12.26 -8.24 -9.96
C LEU A 53 13.60 -7.49 -9.93
N SER A 54 14.72 -8.19 -9.74
CA SER A 54 16.06 -7.59 -9.70
C SER A 54 16.51 -6.93 -11.00
N GLN A 55 15.91 -7.33 -12.13
CA GLN A 55 16.18 -6.74 -13.44
C GLN A 55 15.76 -5.26 -13.50
N TYR A 56 14.93 -4.80 -12.57
CA TYR A 56 14.36 -3.46 -12.53
C TYR A 56 14.98 -2.54 -11.47
N ASP A 57 16.06 -2.97 -10.79
CA ASP A 57 16.75 -2.21 -9.75
C ASP A 57 17.23 -0.82 -10.20
N ASN A 58 17.54 -0.68 -11.49
CA ASN A 58 17.98 0.56 -12.12
C ASN A 58 16.90 1.22 -12.99
N SER A 59 15.66 0.74 -12.94
CA SER A 59 14.55 1.31 -13.71
C SER A 59 14.06 2.63 -13.10
N PRO A 60 13.39 3.50 -13.88
CA PRO A 60 12.68 4.66 -13.33
C PRO A 60 11.65 4.29 -12.26
N ASP A 61 11.13 3.06 -12.31
CA ASP A 61 10.12 2.52 -11.40
C ASP A 61 10.72 1.65 -10.28
N LYS A 62 12.02 1.79 -10.01
CA LYS A 62 12.73 0.97 -9.01
C LYS A 62 12.02 0.91 -7.65
N ILE A 63 11.38 1.99 -7.19
CA ILE A 63 10.67 2.01 -5.90
C ILE A 63 9.60 0.92 -5.88
N LEU A 64 8.79 0.83 -6.95
CA LEU A 64 7.73 -0.17 -7.05
C LEU A 64 8.29 -1.59 -7.03
N TYR A 65 9.30 -1.88 -7.85
CA TYR A 65 9.88 -3.22 -7.92
C TYR A 65 10.63 -3.63 -6.64
N LEU A 66 11.23 -2.67 -5.93
CA LEU A 66 11.84 -2.91 -4.62
C LEU A 66 10.77 -3.17 -3.54
N MET A 67 9.64 -2.45 -3.56
CA MET A 67 8.51 -2.75 -2.67
C MET A 67 7.96 -4.15 -2.91
N GLU A 68 7.81 -4.56 -4.17
CA GLU A 68 7.43 -5.92 -4.55
C GLU A 68 8.43 -6.96 -4.04
N ARG A 69 9.73 -6.74 -4.28
CA ARG A 69 10.77 -7.70 -3.90
C ARG A 69 10.91 -7.82 -2.39
N GLY A 70 10.94 -6.70 -1.67
CA GLY A 70 11.00 -6.69 -0.21
C GLY A 70 9.82 -7.44 0.40
N ARG A 71 8.61 -7.24 -0.13
CA ARG A 71 7.42 -7.98 0.30
C ARG A 71 7.54 -9.48 0.06
N ILE A 72 8.02 -9.90 -1.11
CA ILE A 72 8.18 -11.31 -1.46
C ILE A 72 9.25 -11.97 -0.59
N SER A 73 10.38 -11.31 -0.35
CA SER A 73 11.40 -11.74 0.61
C SER A 73 10.78 -11.94 2.00
N GLN A 74 9.92 -11.01 2.42
CA GLN A 74 9.20 -11.13 3.69
C GLN A 74 8.22 -12.32 3.74
N ILE A 75 7.51 -12.62 2.64
CA ILE A 75 6.64 -13.81 2.53
C ILE A 75 7.47 -15.10 2.59
N ALA A 76 8.67 -15.07 2.03
CA ALA A 76 9.65 -16.16 2.08
C ALA A 76 10.33 -16.32 3.47
N ASN A 77 10.01 -15.45 4.44
CA ASN A 77 10.70 -15.31 5.73
C ASN A 77 12.18 -14.93 5.63
N ASP A 78 12.61 -14.39 4.49
CA ASP A 78 13.93 -13.79 4.28
C ASP A 78 13.89 -12.31 4.70
N TYR A 79 13.98 -12.09 6.01
CA TYR A 79 13.91 -10.75 6.59
C TYR A 79 15.13 -9.89 6.26
N GLU A 80 16.31 -10.48 6.05
CA GLU A 80 17.52 -9.73 5.72
C GLU A 80 17.40 -9.07 4.34
N ALA A 81 17.02 -9.84 3.32
CA ALA A 81 16.79 -9.30 1.97
C ALA A 81 15.63 -8.28 1.97
N SER A 82 14.56 -8.58 2.71
CA SER A 82 13.42 -7.67 2.88
C SER A 82 13.82 -6.33 3.51
N ILE A 83 14.69 -6.37 4.54
CA ILE A 83 15.20 -5.17 5.23
C ILE A 83 16.01 -4.29 4.28
N ASP A 84 16.86 -4.87 3.45
CA ASP A 84 17.68 -4.12 2.50
C ASP A 84 16.82 -3.40 1.45
N ASP A 85 15.86 -4.13 0.85
CA ASP A 85 14.97 -3.55 -0.16
C ASP A 85 14.13 -2.40 0.40
N PHE A 86 13.51 -2.57 1.58
CA PHE A 86 12.73 -1.48 2.17
C PHE A 86 13.58 -0.31 2.64
N LYS A 87 14.84 -0.52 3.09
CA LYS A 87 15.77 0.60 3.33
C LYS A 87 16.00 1.41 2.06
N ARG A 88 16.23 0.73 0.93
CA ARG A 88 16.42 1.38 -0.37
C ARG A 88 15.16 2.13 -0.82
N VAL A 89 13.97 1.59 -0.55
CA VAL A 89 12.69 2.27 -0.82
C VAL A 89 12.54 3.52 0.04
N ILE A 90 12.75 3.42 1.36
CA ILE A 90 12.63 4.55 2.29
C ILE A 90 13.60 5.67 1.90
N SER A 91 14.87 5.36 1.64
CA SER A 91 15.84 6.35 1.16
C SER A 91 15.45 6.97 -0.19
N ALA A 92 14.73 6.24 -1.04
CA ALA A 92 14.24 6.78 -2.30
C ALA A 92 13.03 7.72 -2.10
N PHE A 93 12.15 7.44 -1.14
CA PHE A 93 11.08 8.38 -0.75
C PHE A 93 11.67 9.71 -0.26
N GLU A 94 12.61 9.66 0.69
CA GLU A 94 13.27 10.84 1.25
C GLU A 94 13.94 11.70 0.15
N GLN A 95 14.68 11.06 -0.77
CA GLN A 95 15.33 11.76 -1.88
C GLN A 95 14.33 12.39 -2.87
N ASN A 96 13.18 11.75 -3.09
CA ASN A 96 12.16 12.29 -3.99
C ASN A 96 11.47 13.50 -3.36
N GLU A 97 11.24 13.50 -2.05
CA GLU A 97 10.68 14.64 -1.32
C GLU A 97 11.63 15.84 -1.33
N GLU A 98 12.92 15.63 -1.06
CA GLU A 98 13.95 16.68 -1.15
C GLU A 98 14.01 17.29 -2.56
N LYS A 99 13.97 16.44 -3.60
CA LYS A 99 13.97 16.89 -4.99
C LYS A 99 12.69 17.61 -5.39
N ALA A 100 11.52 17.22 -4.89
CA ALA A 100 10.27 17.90 -5.18
C ALA A 100 10.28 19.34 -4.65
N VAL A 101 10.86 19.56 -3.47
CA VAL A 101 11.04 20.89 -2.89
C VAL A 101 12.00 21.76 -3.73
N ILE A 102 13.07 21.17 -4.26
CA ILE A 102 14.08 21.87 -5.08
C ILE A 102 13.61 22.08 -6.53
N SER A 103 12.83 21.16 -7.10
CA SER A 103 12.40 21.20 -8.50
C SER A 103 11.33 22.27 -8.80
N LEU A 104 10.68 22.83 -7.78
CA LEU A 104 9.78 23.98 -7.96
C LEU A 104 10.49 25.21 -8.55
N SER A 105 11.84 25.25 -8.52
CA SER A 105 12.64 26.33 -9.13
C SER A 105 13.22 26.03 -10.52
N ASP A 106 13.26 24.78 -10.98
CA ASP A 106 13.93 24.39 -12.24
C ASP A 106 12.92 23.99 -13.32
N SER A 107 12.68 24.92 -14.23
CA SER A 107 11.64 24.88 -15.27
C SER A 107 12.09 24.11 -16.52
N ALA A 108 11.84 22.80 -16.56
CA ALA A 108 11.53 22.15 -17.83
C ALA A 108 10.12 22.63 -18.24
N SER A 109 9.97 23.23 -19.42
CA SER A 109 8.70 23.88 -19.81
C SER A 109 7.51 22.94 -19.58
N GLU A 110 6.61 23.30 -18.67
CA GLU A 110 5.43 22.51 -18.23
C GLU A 110 4.68 21.85 -19.41
N THR A 111 4.67 22.53 -20.56
CA THR A 111 4.06 22.08 -21.82
C THR A 111 4.60 20.74 -22.35
N THR A 112 5.90 20.46 -22.25
CA THR A 112 6.50 19.20 -22.77
C THR A 112 6.23 18.04 -21.83
N ALA A 113 6.26 18.27 -20.51
CA ALA A 113 5.94 17.26 -19.51
C ALA A 113 4.48 16.79 -19.61
N LEU A 114 3.56 17.72 -19.90
CA LEU A 114 2.14 17.42 -20.15
C LEU A 114 1.90 16.54 -21.39
N LEU A 115 2.85 16.41 -22.31
CA LEU A 115 2.71 15.57 -23.50
C LEU A 115 3.16 14.12 -23.27
N LEU A 116 3.90 13.81 -22.21
CA LEU A 116 4.43 12.46 -21.91
C LEU A 116 3.44 11.63 -21.10
N SER A 117 3.35 10.32 -21.34
CA SER A 117 2.46 9.42 -20.56
C SER A 117 2.67 9.57 -19.05
N ASP A 118 1.60 9.40 -18.25
CA ASP A 118 1.73 9.35 -16.79
C ASP A 118 2.65 8.19 -16.34
N ASN A 119 2.78 7.12 -17.14
CA ASN A 119 3.76 6.04 -16.92
C ASN A 119 5.23 6.48 -17.09
N ALA A 120 5.50 7.64 -17.70
CA ALA A 120 6.85 8.20 -17.82
C ALA A 120 7.30 8.92 -16.55
N ILE A 121 6.37 9.23 -15.65
CA ILE A 121 6.66 9.82 -14.35
C ILE A 121 7.11 8.66 -13.42
N PRO A 122 8.27 8.78 -12.75
CA PRO A 122 8.73 7.77 -11.79
C PRO A 122 7.71 7.50 -10.70
N TYR A 123 7.47 6.23 -10.41
CA TYR A 123 6.54 5.83 -9.34
C TYR A 123 6.96 6.36 -7.97
N GLN A 124 6.04 7.01 -7.25
CA GLN A 124 6.31 7.67 -5.96
C GLN A 124 5.82 6.88 -4.74
N GLY A 125 4.96 5.87 -4.93
CA GLY A 125 4.23 5.21 -3.85
C GLY A 125 3.00 6.00 -3.42
N GLU A 126 1.87 5.31 -3.31
CA GLU A 126 0.64 5.89 -2.75
C GLU A 126 0.81 6.05 -1.23
N SER A 127 0.09 6.98 -0.58
CA SER A 127 0.24 7.24 0.86
C SER A 127 0.07 5.98 1.72
N TYR A 128 -0.91 5.13 1.41
CA TYR A 128 -1.13 3.86 2.11
C TYR A 128 0.02 2.86 1.91
N GLU A 129 0.65 2.87 0.73
CA GLU A 129 1.79 2.01 0.41
C GLU A 129 3.00 2.42 1.22
N ARG A 130 3.26 3.73 1.33
CA ARG A 130 4.35 4.27 2.16
C ARG A 130 4.19 3.87 3.64
N VAL A 131 2.96 3.93 4.16
CA VAL A 131 2.63 3.45 5.51
C VAL A 131 2.93 1.95 5.64
N PHE A 132 2.52 1.14 4.65
CA PHE A 132 2.84 -0.29 4.62
C PHE A 132 4.34 -0.58 4.53
N VAL A 133 5.14 0.22 3.83
CA VAL A 133 6.61 0.07 3.78
C VAL A 133 7.19 0.16 5.19
N HIS A 134 6.87 1.21 5.94
CA HIS A 134 7.35 1.35 7.31
C HIS A 134 6.81 0.26 8.23
N GLN A 135 5.53 -0.11 8.10
CA GLN A 135 4.95 -1.20 8.89
C GLN A 135 5.67 -2.53 8.63
N PHE A 136 5.86 -2.91 7.37
CA PHE A 136 6.54 -4.16 7.05
C PHE A 136 8.01 -4.14 7.43
N GLN A 137 8.67 -2.97 7.36
CA GLN A 137 10.02 -2.83 7.87
C GLN A 137 10.10 -2.99 9.39
N ALA A 138 9.14 -2.41 10.14
CA ALA A 138 9.02 -2.65 11.58
C ALA A 138 8.81 -4.14 11.90
N MET A 139 7.96 -4.82 11.11
CA MET A 139 7.77 -6.27 11.25
C MET A 139 9.04 -7.03 10.92
N ASN A 140 9.81 -6.68 9.88
CA ASN A 140 11.08 -7.33 9.60
C ASN A 140 12.02 -7.26 10.81
N TYR A 141 12.21 -6.06 11.37
CA TYR A 141 13.05 -5.87 12.55
C TYR A 141 12.53 -6.66 13.76
N LEU A 142 11.20 -6.69 13.96
CA LEU A 142 10.57 -7.48 15.01
C LEU A 142 10.87 -8.98 14.86
N PHE A 143 10.71 -9.53 13.66
CA PHE A 143 10.98 -10.95 13.36
C PHE A 143 12.48 -11.29 13.35
N SER A 144 13.36 -10.32 13.11
CA SER A 144 14.81 -10.45 13.29
C SER A 144 15.29 -10.23 14.72
N GLY A 145 14.40 -9.87 15.67
CA GLY A 145 14.72 -9.63 17.08
C GLY A 145 15.30 -8.24 17.39
N ASP A 146 15.32 -7.31 16.43
CA ASP A 146 15.75 -5.92 16.63
C ASP A 146 14.57 -5.04 17.04
N TYR A 147 14.16 -5.14 18.30
CA TYR A 147 13.01 -4.40 18.82
C TYR A 147 13.21 -2.87 18.82
N ASN A 148 14.46 -2.40 18.91
CA ASN A 148 14.74 -0.96 18.87
C ASN A 148 14.52 -0.39 17.48
N ALA A 149 15.01 -1.08 16.44
CA ALA A 149 14.76 -0.68 15.06
C ALA A 149 13.28 -0.80 14.71
N ALA A 150 12.58 -1.83 15.21
CA ALA A 150 11.14 -1.95 15.08
C ALA A 150 10.39 -0.73 15.66
N LEU A 151 10.76 -0.30 16.88
CA LEU A 151 10.19 0.89 17.53
C LEU A 151 10.47 2.20 16.77
N VAL A 152 11.61 2.31 16.08
CA VAL A 152 11.89 3.46 15.22
C VAL A 152 10.96 3.46 14.00
N GLU A 153 10.78 2.30 13.36
CA GLU A 153 9.94 2.20 12.17
C GLU A 153 8.45 2.37 12.44
N VAL A 154 7.92 1.90 13.58
CA VAL A 154 6.51 2.18 13.93
C VAL A 154 6.25 3.67 14.15
N ARG A 155 7.23 4.39 14.73
CA ARG A 155 7.14 5.86 14.84
C ARG A 155 7.16 6.54 13.48
N ARG A 156 7.99 6.05 12.54
CA ARG A 156 8.01 6.53 11.15
C ARG A 156 6.71 6.22 10.43
N ALA A 157 6.12 5.04 10.64
CA ALA A 157 4.82 4.68 10.07
C ALA A 157 3.70 5.63 10.57
N ASN A 158 3.69 5.93 11.87
CA ASN A 158 2.74 6.89 12.44
C ASN A 158 2.94 8.30 11.88
N LEU A 159 4.19 8.77 11.77
CA LEU A 159 4.54 10.05 11.15
C LEU A 159 4.10 10.12 9.68
N GLU A 160 4.32 9.06 8.90
CA GLU A 160 3.90 9.00 7.49
C GLU A 160 2.38 9.17 7.33
N GLN A 161 1.58 8.60 8.25
CA GLN A 161 0.13 8.81 8.25
C GLN A 161 -0.27 10.26 8.55
N GLU A 162 0.47 10.96 9.42
CA GLU A 162 0.25 12.37 9.72
C GLU A 162 0.65 13.26 8.53
N LEU A 163 1.81 13.00 7.92
CA LEU A 163 2.27 13.71 6.73
C LEU A 163 1.36 13.46 5.51
N ALA A 164 0.79 12.27 5.39
CA ALA A 164 -0.20 11.96 4.35
C ALA A 164 -1.50 12.77 4.53
N LEU A 165 -1.95 12.97 5.77
CA LEU A 165 -3.09 13.83 6.07
C LEU A 165 -2.82 15.28 5.66
N GLU A 166 -1.66 15.83 6.04
CA GLU A 166 -1.26 17.20 5.69
C GLU A 166 -1.18 17.39 4.16
N ARG A 167 -0.56 16.45 3.43
CA ARG A 167 -0.52 16.47 1.96
C ARG A 167 -1.90 16.44 1.34
N TYR A 168 -2.78 15.56 1.83
CA TYR A 168 -4.15 15.45 1.33
C TYR A 168 -4.94 16.76 1.50
N GLU A 169 -4.81 17.43 2.65
CA GLU A 169 -5.45 18.74 2.88
C GLU A 169 -4.92 19.84 1.95
N GLN A 170 -3.61 19.83 1.66
CA GLN A 170 -2.98 20.75 0.71
C GLN A 170 -3.46 20.49 -0.73
N GLU A 171 -3.44 19.23 -1.18
CA GLU A 171 -3.88 18.83 -2.52
C GLU A 171 -5.35 19.21 -2.78
N ILE A 172 -6.24 19.03 -1.80
CA ILE A 172 -7.63 19.48 -1.91
C ILE A 172 -7.69 21.00 -2.11
N SER A 173 -6.96 21.77 -1.31
CA SER A 173 -6.94 23.24 -1.39
C SER A 173 -6.49 23.73 -2.78
N GLU A 174 -5.49 23.07 -3.38
CA GLU A 174 -4.99 23.39 -4.72
C GLU A 174 -5.95 22.94 -5.83
N ALA A 175 -6.57 21.77 -5.69
CA ALA A 175 -7.56 21.25 -6.64
C ALA A 175 -8.79 22.16 -6.70
N VAL A 176 -9.27 22.67 -5.55
CA VAL A 176 -10.39 23.63 -5.49
C VAL A 176 -10.06 24.93 -6.22
N LYS A 177 -8.85 25.49 -6.03
CA LYS A 177 -8.41 26.71 -6.76
C LYS A 177 -8.29 26.48 -8.27
N THR A 178 -7.89 25.28 -8.69
CA THR A 178 -7.76 24.91 -10.10
C THR A 178 -9.13 24.68 -10.75
N GLN A 179 -10.09 24.14 -9.99
CA GLN A 179 -11.47 23.96 -10.39
C GLN A 179 -12.18 25.29 -10.70
N GLU A 180 -11.91 26.37 -9.96
CA GLU A 180 -12.44 27.71 -10.26
C GLU A 180 -11.95 28.28 -11.60
N LYS A 181 -10.80 27.81 -12.11
CA LYS A 181 -10.22 28.24 -13.39
C LYS A 181 -10.69 27.44 -14.60
N LEU A 182 -11.31 26.27 -14.39
CA LEU A 182 -11.81 25.37 -15.43
C LEU A 182 -13.32 25.56 -15.61
N SER A 183 -13.80 25.63 -16.87
CA SER A 183 -15.21 25.94 -17.14
C SER A 183 -16.16 24.84 -16.64
N SER A 184 -17.33 25.27 -16.12
CA SER A 184 -18.38 24.41 -15.55
C SER A 184 -18.93 23.33 -16.52
N ALA A 185 -18.82 23.57 -17.83
CA ALA A 185 -19.23 22.62 -18.87
C ALA A 185 -18.33 21.35 -18.92
N SER A 186 -17.04 21.47 -18.61
CA SER A 186 -16.09 20.35 -18.61
C SER A 186 -16.26 19.43 -17.38
N TYR A 187 -16.75 19.96 -16.26
CA TYR A 187 -17.03 19.19 -15.02
C TYR A 187 -18.33 18.38 -15.09
N GLY A 188 -19.31 18.79 -15.89
CA GLY A 188 -20.60 18.09 -16.03
C GLY A 188 -20.45 16.65 -16.52
N SER A 189 -19.46 16.40 -17.39
CA SER A 189 -19.11 15.06 -17.90
C SER A 189 -18.40 14.17 -16.87
N LEU A 190 -17.95 14.71 -15.73
CA LEU A 190 -17.33 13.91 -14.66
C LEU A 190 -18.35 13.14 -13.81
N LYS A 191 -19.65 13.49 -13.89
CA LYS A 191 -20.72 12.77 -13.19
C LYS A 191 -20.97 11.36 -13.74
N SER A 192 -20.48 11.04 -14.94
CA SER A 192 -20.58 9.70 -15.54
C SER A 192 -19.39 8.80 -15.24
N VAL A 193 -18.38 9.27 -14.48
CA VAL A 193 -17.27 8.41 -14.06
C VAL A 193 -17.80 7.40 -13.03
N PRO A 194 -17.56 6.09 -13.21
CA PRO A 194 -17.95 5.09 -12.22
C PRO A 194 -17.30 5.41 -10.87
N THR A 195 -18.11 5.83 -9.90
CA THR A 195 -17.61 6.12 -8.56
C THR A 195 -17.35 4.80 -7.83
N MET A 196 -16.14 4.65 -7.28
CA MET A 196 -15.72 3.44 -6.54
C MET A 196 -16.23 3.43 -5.08
N THR A 197 -17.21 4.28 -4.77
CA THR A 197 -17.75 4.59 -3.44
C THR A 197 -18.17 3.35 -2.64
N ARG A 198 -18.61 2.28 -3.30
CA ARG A 198 -19.00 1.04 -2.60
C ARG A 198 -17.82 0.39 -1.86
N ILE A 199 -16.60 0.54 -2.37
CA ILE A 199 -15.38 -0.04 -1.80
C ILE A 199 -14.64 1.02 -1.00
N SER A 200 -14.45 2.22 -1.57
CA SER A 200 -13.74 3.31 -0.88
C SER A 200 -14.48 3.83 0.35
N GLY A 201 -15.82 3.72 0.41
CA GLY A 201 -16.63 4.12 1.56
C GLY A 201 -16.45 3.27 2.84
N LYS A 202 -15.61 2.22 2.78
CA LYS A 202 -15.24 1.40 3.95
C LYS A 202 -14.13 2.02 4.79
N VAL A 203 -13.44 3.04 4.27
CA VAL A 203 -12.35 3.74 4.94
C VAL A 203 -12.62 5.25 4.89
N LYS A 204 -12.15 5.98 5.91
CA LYS A 204 -12.34 7.43 5.98
C LYS A 204 -11.44 8.17 4.98
N ASN A 205 -10.19 7.73 4.88
CA ASN A 205 -9.16 8.23 3.98
C ASN A 205 -8.27 7.06 3.53
N SER A 206 -7.37 7.31 2.59
CA SER A 206 -6.50 6.27 2.04
C SER A 206 -5.35 5.86 2.96
N PHE A 207 -4.90 6.70 3.89
CA PHE A 207 -3.63 6.51 4.60
C PHE A 207 -3.77 6.01 6.05
N GLN A 208 -4.90 6.23 6.73
CA GLN A 208 -5.09 5.72 8.09
C GLN A 208 -5.32 4.21 8.06
N ASN A 209 -4.41 3.47 8.69
CA ASN A 209 -4.38 2.02 8.68
C ASN A 209 -4.40 1.45 10.10
N ALA A 210 -5.54 0.85 10.48
CA ALA A 210 -5.68 0.24 11.80
C ALA A 210 -4.75 -0.96 12.00
N TYR A 211 -4.34 -1.65 10.93
CA TYR A 211 -3.33 -2.70 11.03
C TYR A 211 -1.96 -2.12 11.48
N THR A 212 -1.59 -0.95 10.95
CA THR A 212 -0.34 -0.27 11.34
C THR A 212 -0.38 0.13 12.81
N PHE A 213 -1.47 0.74 13.26
CA PHE A 213 -1.67 1.07 14.66
C PHE A 213 -1.69 -0.18 15.55
N TYR A 214 -2.32 -1.27 15.13
CA TYR A 214 -2.33 -2.51 15.91
C TYR A 214 -0.93 -3.12 16.06
N VAL A 215 -0.16 -3.21 14.97
CA VAL A 215 1.24 -3.71 15.00
C VAL A 215 2.11 -2.79 15.85
N SER A 216 1.93 -1.48 15.75
CA SER A 216 2.62 -0.49 16.59
C SER A 216 2.32 -0.71 18.07
N GLY A 217 1.04 -0.81 18.42
CA GLY A 217 0.59 -1.08 19.78
C GLY A 217 1.13 -2.39 20.34
N LEU A 218 1.16 -3.44 19.51
CA LEU A 218 1.73 -4.74 19.87
C LEU A 218 3.22 -4.65 20.20
N ILE A 219 3.99 -3.90 19.39
CA ILE A 219 5.43 -3.72 19.62
C ILE A 219 5.65 -2.87 20.87
N TYR A 220 4.91 -1.78 21.06
CA TYR A 220 5.00 -0.94 22.27
C TYR A 220 4.67 -1.73 23.53
N GLU A 221 3.58 -2.48 23.51
CA GLU A 221 3.14 -3.31 24.62
C GLU A 221 4.18 -4.36 24.97
N ALA A 222 4.70 -5.07 23.98
CA ALA A 222 5.75 -6.05 24.20
C ALA A 222 7.03 -5.43 24.78
N GLN A 223 7.30 -4.14 24.50
CA GLN A 223 8.43 -3.40 25.05
C GLN A 223 8.10 -2.65 26.36
N GLY A 224 6.90 -2.84 26.93
CA GLY A 224 6.48 -2.19 28.18
C GLY A 224 6.16 -0.70 28.04
N GLU A 225 5.97 -0.18 26.82
CA GLU A 225 5.49 1.17 26.53
C GLU A 225 3.94 1.18 26.52
N GLU A 226 3.32 0.84 27.65
CA GLU A 226 1.86 0.59 27.75
C GLU A 226 0.98 1.79 27.39
N ASN A 227 1.42 3.01 27.72
CA ASN A 227 0.70 4.24 27.34
C ASN A 227 0.65 4.42 25.81
N ASP A 228 1.79 4.23 25.14
CA ASP A 228 1.89 4.33 23.68
C ASP A 228 1.09 3.20 23.01
N ALA A 229 1.13 2.00 23.57
CA ALA A 229 0.31 0.88 23.13
C ALA A 229 -1.19 1.17 23.23
N TYR A 230 -1.64 1.73 24.36
CA TYR A 230 -3.03 2.14 24.56
C TYR A 230 -3.49 3.16 23.52
N ILE A 231 -2.67 4.17 23.24
CA ILE A 231 -2.97 5.20 22.24
C ILE A 231 -3.17 4.57 20.86
N ASP A 232 -2.25 3.69 20.43
CA ASP A 232 -2.32 3.11 19.10
C ASP A 232 -3.45 2.07 18.98
N TYR A 233 -3.72 1.24 20.00
CA TYR A 233 -4.91 0.38 19.98
C TYR A 233 -6.21 1.19 19.96
N LYS A 234 -6.28 2.33 20.66
CA LYS A 234 -7.44 3.23 20.61
C LYS A 234 -7.65 3.79 19.21
N LYS A 235 -6.60 4.25 18.53
CA LYS A 235 -6.68 4.69 17.12
C LYS A 235 -7.13 3.56 16.18
N ALA A 236 -6.63 2.35 16.38
CA ALA A 236 -7.08 1.19 15.61
C ALA A 236 -8.58 0.89 15.84
N LEU A 237 -9.05 1.00 17.09
CA LEU A 237 -10.44 0.83 17.47
C LEU A 237 -11.37 1.91 16.90
N GLU A 238 -10.91 3.16 16.81
CA GLU A 238 -11.68 4.23 16.17
C GLU A 238 -11.97 3.94 14.69
N ILE A 239 -11.09 3.18 14.01
CA ILE A 239 -11.26 2.77 12.61
C ILE A 239 -12.10 1.48 12.50
N PHE A 240 -11.87 0.51 13.40
CA PHE A 240 -12.61 -0.77 13.46
C PHE A 240 -13.34 -0.95 14.80
N PRO A 241 -14.42 -0.18 15.06
CA PRO A 241 -15.07 -0.11 16.37
C PRO A 241 -15.73 -1.41 16.80
N ASP A 242 -16.08 -2.29 15.85
CA ASP A 242 -16.73 -3.58 16.12
C ASP A 242 -15.73 -4.73 16.32
N ASN A 243 -14.42 -4.48 16.20
CA ASN A 243 -13.40 -5.50 16.38
C ASN A 243 -13.24 -5.84 17.87
N ILE A 244 -13.62 -7.06 18.26
CA ILE A 244 -13.68 -7.50 19.66
C ILE A 244 -12.28 -7.54 20.29
N TYR A 245 -11.24 -7.85 19.52
CA TYR A 245 -9.87 -7.96 20.02
C TYR A 245 -9.32 -6.58 20.35
N LEU A 246 -9.59 -5.59 19.51
CA LEU A 246 -9.26 -4.19 19.79
C LEU A 246 -10.02 -3.65 21.01
N GLN A 247 -11.32 -3.95 21.13
CA GLN A 247 -12.10 -3.57 22.31
C GLN A 247 -11.46 -4.15 23.57
N GLN A 248 -11.12 -5.44 23.57
CA GLN A 248 -10.46 -6.10 24.69
C GLN A 248 -9.11 -5.48 25.05
N ASP A 249 -8.25 -5.22 24.06
CA ASP A 249 -6.92 -4.64 24.29
C ASP A 249 -6.99 -3.23 24.87
N VAL A 250 -7.88 -2.38 24.34
CA VAL A 250 -8.06 -1.02 24.87
C VAL A 250 -8.64 -1.06 26.29
N LEU A 251 -9.64 -1.92 26.56
CA LEU A 251 -10.23 -2.06 27.89
C LEU A 251 -9.23 -2.58 28.92
N ARG A 252 -8.39 -3.55 28.53
CA ARG A 252 -7.36 -4.14 29.39
C ARG A 252 -6.32 -3.10 29.78
N LEU A 253 -5.75 -2.37 28.83
CA LEU A 253 -4.77 -1.32 29.11
C LEU A 253 -5.38 -0.14 29.86
N ALA A 254 -6.61 0.27 29.55
CA ALA A 254 -7.30 1.34 30.28
C ALA A 254 -7.45 1.02 31.78
N ARG A 255 -7.70 -0.25 32.13
CA ARG A 255 -7.76 -0.70 33.53
C ARG A 255 -6.38 -0.74 34.17
N GLN A 256 -5.37 -1.21 33.44
CA GLN A 256 -4.00 -1.31 33.94
C GLN A 256 -3.38 0.07 34.21
N LEU A 257 -3.76 1.08 33.42
CA LEU A 257 -3.26 2.45 33.51
C LEU A 257 -4.15 3.38 34.36
N ASP A 258 -5.18 2.84 35.03
CA ASP A 258 -6.19 3.61 35.80
C ASP A 258 -6.92 4.70 34.99
N LEU A 259 -7.02 4.55 33.66
CA LEU A 259 -7.67 5.51 32.74
C LEU A 259 -9.20 5.32 32.63
N TRP A 260 -9.76 4.26 33.22
CA TRP A 260 -11.19 3.91 33.15
C TRP A 260 -12.14 5.00 33.69
N SER A 261 -11.68 5.81 34.64
CA SER A 261 -12.51 6.81 35.35
C SER A 261 -12.73 8.11 34.57
N ASN A 262 -11.96 8.38 33.51
CA ASN A 262 -11.85 9.70 32.89
C ASN A 262 -12.83 10.02 31.75
N GLN A 263 -14.00 9.37 31.66
CA GLN A 263 -15.03 9.61 30.61
C GLN A 263 -14.56 9.45 29.13
N GLU A 264 -13.28 9.17 28.87
CA GLU A 264 -12.70 9.07 27.53
C GLU A 264 -13.14 7.86 26.72
N TYR A 265 -13.77 6.86 27.36
CA TYR A 265 -14.27 5.67 26.69
C TYR A 265 -15.81 5.73 26.58
N PRO A 266 -16.38 5.89 25.38
CA PRO A 266 -17.82 5.89 25.21
C PRO A 266 -18.36 4.52 25.65
N SER A 267 -19.30 4.54 26.58
CA SER A 267 -20.02 3.37 27.12
C SER A 267 -20.78 2.54 26.08
N LYS A 268 -20.71 2.90 24.78
CA LYS A 268 -21.36 2.21 23.66
C LYS A 268 -20.71 0.87 23.25
N HIS A 269 -19.46 0.59 23.66
CA HIS A 269 -18.74 -0.65 23.33
C HIS A 269 -18.54 -1.57 24.54
N THR A 270 -19.36 -1.41 25.59
CA THR A 270 -19.22 -2.11 26.89
C THR A 270 -19.81 -3.52 26.94
N SER A 271 -20.31 -4.05 25.82
CA SER A 271 -20.92 -5.38 25.74
C SER A 271 -19.91 -6.53 25.68
N VAL A 272 -18.61 -6.26 25.50
CA VAL A 272 -17.56 -7.29 25.54
C VAL A 272 -17.06 -7.44 26.98
N PRO A 273 -17.04 -8.67 27.55
CA PRO A 273 -16.42 -8.92 28.84
C PRO A 273 -14.96 -8.46 28.78
N GLY A 274 -14.59 -7.43 29.54
CA GLY A 274 -13.22 -6.95 29.53
C GLY A 274 -12.29 -8.07 29.99
N THR A 275 -11.30 -8.42 29.16
CA THR A 275 -10.34 -9.48 29.46
C THR A 275 -9.45 -9.06 30.62
N LEU A 276 -9.15 -10.01 31.50
CA LEU A 276 -8.11 -9.85 32.51
C LEU A 276 -6.75 -10.00 31.82
N PRO A 277 -5.67 -9.41 32.37
CA PRO A 277 -4.31 -9.75 31.97
C PRO A 277 -4.07 -11.27 32.06
N PRO A 278 -3.09 -11.82 31.32
CA PRO A 278 -2.76 -13.24 31.37
C PRO A 278 -2.58 -13.72 32.82
N GLY A 279 -3.14 -14.89 33.13
CA GLY A 279 -2.84 -15.58 34.39
C GLY A 279 -1.37 -15.98 34.49
N VAL A 280 -0.91 -16.32 35.70
CA VAL A 280 0.49 -16.70 35.99
C VAL A 280 1.00 -17.86 35.10
N ASN A 281 0.10 -18.75 34.66
CA ASN A 281 0.39 -19.90 33.80
C ASN A 281 -0.17 -19.76 32.38
N GLU A 282 -0.40 -18.53 31.92
CA GLU A 282 -0.90 -18.24 30.58
C GLU A 282 0.13 -17.45 29.76
N GLY A 283 0.23 -17.79 28.49
CA GLY A 283 0.91 -16.99 27.47
C GLY A 283 -0.10 -16.32 26.55
N GLU A 284 0.34 -15.29 25.83
CA GLU A 284 -0.49 -14.60 24.86
C GLU A 284 -0.23 -15.13 23.46
N LEU A 285 -1.30 -15.48 22.74
CA LEU A 285 -1.29 -15.76 21.32
C LEU A 285 -1.84 -14.54 20.57
N VAL A 286 -1.06 -14.01 19.65
CA VAL A 286 -1.52 -13.01 18.67
C VAL A 286 -1.35 -13.59 17.28
N VAL A 287 -2.44 -13.62 16.50
CA VAL A 287 -2.45 -14.07 15.11
C VAL A 287 -2.68 -12.86 14.21
N LEU A 288 -1.74 -12.62 13.29
CA LEU A 288 -1.90 -11.69 12.18
C LEU A 288 -2.18 -12.51 10.92
N PHE A 289 -3.38 -12.38 10.37
CA PHE A 289 -3.82 -13.11 9.19
C PHE A 289 -3.96 -12.18 7.99
N GLU A 290 -3.02 -12.29 7.05
CA GLU A 290 -2.93 -11.53 5.81
C GLU A 290 -3.47 -12.39 4.64
N GLN A 291 -4.42 -11.87 3.87
CA GLN A 291 -5.12 -12.65 2.84
C GLN A 291 -5.03 -12.00 1.46
N GLY A 292 -4.71 -12.83 0.47
CA GLY A 292 -4.73 -12.50 -0.95
C GLY A 292 -3.70 -11.46 -1.36
N PHE A 293 -3.94 -10.86 -2.51
CA PHE A 293 -3.12 -9.80 -3.09
C PHE A 293 -3.94 -8.52 -3.32
N ALA A 294 -3.29 -7.36 -3.24
CA ALA A 294 -3.88 -6.07 -3.54
C ALA A 294 -4.59 -6.08 -4.91
N PRO A 295 -5.70 -5.33 -5.05
CA PRO A 295 -6.49 -5.33 -6.26
C PRO A 295 -5.71 -4.70 -7.43
N VAL A 296 -6.03 -5.16 -8.63
CA VAL A 296 -5.40 -4.65 -9.86
C VAL A 296 -6.20 -3.49 -10.43
N LYS A 297 -5.54 -2.36 -10.68
CA LYS A 297 -6.11 -1.24 -11.46
C LYS A 297 -6.43 -1.73 -12.89
N SER A 298 -7.66 -1.50 -13.33
CA SER A 298 -8.11 -1.68 -14.71
C SER A 298 -8.21 -0.34 -15.42
N GLU A 299 -8.18 -0.33 -16.75
CA GLU A 299 -8.40 0.90 -17.52
C GLU A 299 -9.86 0.98 -17.97
N ILE A 300 -10.44 2.18 -17.94
CA ILE A 300 -11.67 2.52 -18.65
C ILE A 300 -11.41 3.72 -19.55
N THR A 301 -12.17 3.82 -20.63
CA THR A 301 -12.14 4.99 -21.50
C THR A 301 -13.41 5.81 -21.26
N ILE A 302 -13.24 7.11 -21.01
CA ILE A 302 -14.33 8.03 -20.72
C ILE A 302 -14.37 9.07 -21.86
N PRO A 303 -15.53 9.30 -22.50
CA PRO A 303 -15.67 10.38 -23.46
C PRO A 303 -15.79 11.71 -22.71
N LEU A 304 -14.85 12.62 -22.96
CA LEU A 304 -14.95 14.02 -22.57
C LEU A 304 -15.56 14.82 -23.72
N PHE A 305 -16.70 15.46 -23.45
CA PHE A 305 -17.33 16.37 -24.39
C PHE A 305 -16.87 17.79 -24.14
N ILE A 306 -16.20 18.38 -25.13
CA ILE A 306 -15.76 19.78 -25.09
C ILE A 306 -16.68 20.59 -25.99
N ASN A 307 -17.27 21.65 -25.42
CA ASN A 307 -18.26 22.50 -26.07
C ASN A 307 -19.44 21.72 -26.70
N ASN A 308 -19.86 20.61 -26.10
CA ASN A 308 -20.95 19.72 -26.57
C ASN A 308 -20.80 19.13 -27.99
N HIS A 309 -19.61 19.22 -28.61
CA HIS A 309 -19.42 18.81 -30.01
C HIS A 309 -18.13 18.03 -30.30
N THR A 310 -17.09 18.15 -29.47
CA THR A 310 -15.85 17.37 -29.64
C THR A 310 -15.81 16.28 -28.58
N GLU A 311 -15.90 15.02 -29.02
CA GLU A 311 -15.64 13.86 -28.17
C GLU A 311 -14.14 13.58 -28.17
N GLN A 312 -13.53 13.63 -26.99
CA GLN A 312 -12.18 13.12 -26.77
C GLN A 312 -12.27 11.94 -25.82
N LEU A 313 -11.71 10.81 -26.23
CA LEU A 313 -11.55 9.66 -25.36
C LEU A 313 -10.34 9.88 -24.43
N ILE A 314 -10.54 9.68 -23.13
CA ILE A 314 -9.47 9.66 -22.13
C ILE A 314 -9.44 8.32 -21.43
N SER A 315 -8.25 7.79 -21.16
CA SER A 315 -8.08 6.57 -20.36
C SER A 315 -7.92 6.93 -18.89
N TYR A 316 -8.66 6.26 -18.02
CA TYR A 316 -8.65 6.46 -16.58
C TYR A 316 -8.52 5.11 -15.85
N PRO A 317 -7.64 4.99 -14.84
CA PRO A 317 -7.57 3.77 -14.04
C PRO A 317 -8.77 3.67 -13.10
N VAL A 318 -9.27 2.46 -12.87
CA VAL A 318 -10.35 2.14 -11.92
C VAL A 318 -10.13 0.80 -11.25
N TYR A 319 -10.65 0.64 -10.03
CA TYR A 319 -10.80 -0.67 -9.41
C TYR A 319 -12.17 -1.25 -9.72
N ARG A 320 -12.20 -2.45 -10.31
CA ARG A 320 -13.45 -3.16 -10.69
C ARG A 320 -13.85 -4.26 -9.69
N SER A 321 -13.18 -4.36 -8.54
CA SER A 321 -13.46 -5.38 -7.53
C SER A 321 -14.92 -5.29 -7.08
N GLN A 322 -15.56 -6.43 -6.85
CA GLN A 322 -16.86 -6.48 -6.18
C GLN A 322 -16.61 -6.82 -4.71
N TRP A 323 -17.23 -6.09 -3.79
CA TRP A 323 -17.08 -6.36 -2.37
C TRP A 323 -17.51 -7.80 -2.04
N GLN A 324 -16.58 -8.58 -1.50
CA GLN A 324 -16.83 -9.93 -1.00
C GLN A 324 -16.98 -9.93 0.52
N ALA A 325 -17.82 -10.81 1.06
CA ALA A 325 -17.92 -10.99 2.51
C ALA A 325 -16.61 -11.48 3.10
N ASP A 326 -16.34 -11.15 4.36
CA ASP A 326 -15.13 -11.61 5.04
C ASP A 326 -15.18 -13.11 5.29
N VAL A 327 -14.07 -13.79 4.98
CA VAL A 327 -13.87 -15.19 5.33
C VAL A 327 -12.85 -15.24 6.46
N PRO A 328 -13.28 -15.48 7.70
CA PRO A 328 -12.36 -15.50 8.82
C PRO A 328 -11.43 -16.72 8.77
N LEU A 329 -10.31 -16.61 9.47
CA LEU A 329 -9.48 -17.75 9.83
C LEU A 329 -9.96 -18.28 11.18
N SER A 330 -10.51 -19.49 11.20
CA SER A 330 -10.79 -20.19 12.44
C SER A 330 -9.51 -20.78 13.01
N VAL A 331 -9.25 -20.52 14.28
CA VAL A 331 -8.07 -21.00 15.02
C VAL A 331 -8.52 -21.99 16.09
N SER A 332 -7.89 -23.17 16.13
CA SER A 332 -8.17 -24.22 17.11
C SER A 332 -6.90 -24.78 17.73
N LEU A 333 -7.01 -25.26 18.98
CA LEU A 333 -5.95 -25.85 19.79
C LEU A 333 -6.12 -27.37 19.88
N ASP A 334 -5.01 -28.12 19.98
CA ASP A 334 -4.87 -29.49 20.49
C ASP A 334 -6.15 -30.35 20.51
N SER A 335 -6.49 -30.98 19.38
CA SER A 335 -7.71 -31.80 19.18
C SER A 335 -9.01 -30.98 18.97
N ASN A 336 -8.95 -29.92 18.16
CA ASN A 336 -10.08 -29.12 17.66
C ASN A 336 -10.84 -28.30 18.71
N GLN A 337 -10.23 -27.95 19.84
CA GLN A 337 -10.81 -26.94 20.72
C GLN A 337 -10.74 -25.57 20.02
N LYS A 338 -11.88 -25.02 19.60
CA LYS A 338 -11.92 -23.71 18.95
C LYS A 338 -11.48 -22.61 19.91
N ILE A 339 -10.46 -21.85 19.51
CA ILE A 339 -9.98 -20.66 20.22
C ILE A 339 -10.82 -19.45 19.81
N GLY A 340 -11.02 -19.26 18.51
CA GLY A 340 -11.77 -18.12 17.97
C GLY A 340 -11.68 -18.00 16.46
N ASP A 341 -12.25 -16.93 15.93
CA ASP A 341 -12.20 -16.56 14.52
C ASP A 341 -11.54 -15.19 14.40
N THR A 342 -10.64 -15.01 13.44
CA THR A 342 -10.03 -13.70 13.19
C THR A 342 -11.08 -12.66 12.77
N GLN A 343 -10.82 -11.39 13.09
CA GLN A 343 -11.66 -10.27 12.69
C GLN A 343 -10.90 -9.22 11.88
N PRO A 344 -11.53 -8.59 10.87
CA PRO A 344 -10.86 -7.65 9.98
C PRO A 344 -10.29 -6.44 10.74
N ILE A 345 -9.13 -5.99 10.25
CA ILE A 345 -8.41 -4.82 10.78
C ILE A 345 -7.93 -3.87 9.66
N VAL A 346 -8.01 -4.28 8.39
CA VAL A 346 -7.80 -3.38 7.24
C VAL A 346 -8.34 -4.03 5.97
N TYR A 347 -8.86 -3.20 5.06
CA TYR A 347 -9.20 -3.55 3.69
C TYR A 347 -8.30 -2.75 2.74
N VAL A 348 -7.24 -3.38 2.23
CA VAL A 348 -6.30 -2.71 1.31
C VAL A 348 -6.98 -2.35 0.00
N GLU A 349 -7.95 -3.15 -0.47
CA GLU A 349 -8.79 -2.76 -1.60
C GLU A 349 -9.52 -1.44 -1.39
N SER A 350 -9.95 -1.15 -0.17
CA SER A 350 -10.63 0.08 0.19
C SER A 350 -9.66 1.24 0.29
N LEU A 351 -8.47 1.05 0.89
CA LEU A 351 -7.42 2.07 0.92
C LEU A 351 -6.98 2.45 -0.50
N ALA A 352 -6.74 1.45 -1.36
CA ALA A 352 -6.32 1.64 -2.74
C ALA A 352 -7.41 2.33 -3.57
N ALA A 353 -8.67 1.91 -3.45
CA ALA A 353 -9.79 2.58 -4.10
C ALA A 353 -9.97 4.02 -3.59
N LYS A 354 -9.82 4.24 -2.28
CA LYS A 354 -9.92 5.56 -1.69
C LYS A 354 -8.81 6.49 -2.18
N ALA A 355 -7.56 6.02 -2.27
CA ALA A 355 -6.43 6.81 -2.79
C ALA A 355 -6.69 7.31 -4.22
N LEU A 356 -7.18 6.41 -5.08
CA LEU A 356 -7.50 6.76 -6.47
C LEU A 356 -8.71 7.70 -6.58
N GLU A 357 -9.68 7.61 -5.66
CA GLU A 357 -10.78 8.57 -5.55
C GLU A 357 -10.29 9.95 -5.08
N GLU A 358 -9.40 9.99 -4.09
CA GLU A 358 -8.80 11.22 -3.56
C GLU A 358 -7.96 11.95 -4.62
N HIS A 359 -7.20 11.23 -5.43
CA HIS A 359 -6.40 11.80 -6.53
C HIS A 359 -7.21 12.12 -7.80
N PHE A 360 -8.47 11.70 -7.88
CA PHE A 360 -9.30 11.87 -9.08
C PHE A 360 -9.33 13.32 -9.61
N PRO A 361 -9.55 14.37 -8.78
CA PRO A 361 -9.59 15.74 -9.27
C PRO A 361 -8.29 16.19 -9.93
N ALA A 362 -7.15 15.85 -9.34
CA ALA A 362 -5.83 16.19 -9.86
C ALA A 362 -5.53 15.45 -11.18
N ILE A 363 -5.86 14.16 -11.26
CA ILE A 363 -5.75 13.37 -12.50
C ILE A 363 -6.58 14.01 -13.61
N MET A 364 -7.84 14.37 -13.34
CA MET A 364 -8.72 14.99 -14.33
C MET A 364 -8.23 16.37 -14.79
N ALA A 365 -7.77 17.22 -13.87
CA ALA A 365 -7.20 18.52 -14.21
C ALA A 365 -5.99 18.37 -15.16
N ARG A 366 -5.09 17.43 -14.85
CA ARG A 366 -3.93 17.13 -15.69
C ARG A 366 -4.33 16.61 -17.07
N GLN A 367 -5.35 15.74 -17.16
CA GLN A 367 -5.84 15.21 -18.44
C GLN A 367 -6.44 16.33 -19.33
N MET A 368 -7.14 17.29 -18.74
CA MET A 368 -7.65 18.46 -19.48
C MET A 368 -6.50 19.33 -20.03
N LEU A 369 -5.47 19.58 -19.22
CA LEU A 369 -4.28 20.32 -19.65
C LEU A 369 -3.50 19.58 -20.75
N ARG A 370 -3.30 18.27 -20.59
CA ARG A 370 -2.69 17.38 -21.59
C ARG A 370 -3.45 17.44 -22.91
N PHE A 371 -4.77 17.38 -22.88
CA PHE A 371 -5.59 17.52 -24.08
C PHE A 371 -5.35 18.86 -24.79
N ALA A 372 -5.37 19.98 -24.05
CA ALA A 372 -5.13 21.30 -24.63
C ALA A 372 -3.75 21.40 -25.28
N ALA A 373 -2.71 20.87 -24.61
CA ALA A 373 -1.34 20.81 -25.12
C ALA A 373 -1.25 19.94 -26.39
N LYS A 374 -1.85 18.74 -26.37
CA LYS A 374 -1.87 17.82 -27.52
C LYS A 374 -2.57 18.43 -28.74
N ARG A 375 -3.65 19.19 -28.54
CA ARG A 375 -4.35 19.87 -29.64
C ARG A 375 -3.50 20.98 -30.24
N ALA A 376 -2.77 21.73 -29.42
CA ALA A 376 -1.82 22.73 -29.90
C ALA A 376 -0.69 22.07 -30.71
N PHE A 377 -0.11 20.98 -30.19
CA PHE A 377 0.92 20.19 -30.86
C PHE A 377 0.43 19.62 -32.19
N SER A 378 -0.74 18.98 -32.21
CA SER A 378 -1.31 18.36 -33.42
C SER A 378 -1.54 19.38 -34.54
N ARG A 379 -2.06 20.58 -34.20
CA ARG A 379 -2.22 21.69 -35.16
C ARG A 379 -0.89 22.17 -35.71
N GLN A 380 0.15 22.20 -34.88
CA GLN A 380 1.49 22.60 -35.30
C GLN A 380 2.13 21.52 -36.20
N ALA A 381 2.00 20.24 -35.83
CA ALA A 381 2.48 19.11 -36.62
C ALA A 381 1.84 19.08 -38.02
N GLN A 382 0.52 19.27 -38.11
CA GLN A 382 -0.20 19.35 -39.39
C GLN A 382 0.31 20.49 -40.30
N LYS A 383 0.68 21.64 -39.73
CA LYS A 383 1.24 22.77 -40.49
C LYS A 383 2.64 22.47 -41.07
N HIS A 384 3.43 21.64 -40.40
CA HIS A 384 4.83 21.39 -40.76
C HIS A 384 5.07 20.07 -41.51
N LEU A 385 4.26 19.03 -41.24
CA LEU A 385 4.47 17.66 -41.75
C LEU A 385 3.43 17.22 -42.80
N GLY A 386 2.41 18.04 -43.09
CA GLY A 386 1.41 17.75 -44.11
C GLY A 386 0.66 16.43 -43.84
N GLU A 387 0.40 15.63 -44.88
CA GLU A 387 -0.35 14.37 -44.79
C GLU A 387 0.30 13.32 -43.85
N GLN A 388 1.61 13.38 -43.62
CA GLN A 388 2.30 12.44 -42.71
C GLN A 388 2.10 12.80 -41.22
N ALA A 389 1.57 13.99 -40.93
CA ALA A 389 1.31 14.44 -39.56
C ALA A 389 0.27 13.57 -38.84
N GLU A 390 -0.74 13.10 -39.57
CA GLU A 390 -1.86 12.35 -38.99
C GLU A 390 -1.40 11.01 -38.42
N LEU A 391 -0.69 10.21 -39.24
CA LEU A 391 -0.09 8.95 -38.78
C LEU A 391 0.86 9.15 -37.60
N ALA A 392 1.67 10.20 -37.62
CA ALA A 392 2.60 10.50 -36.52
C ALA A 392 1.87 10.87 -35.22
N VAL A 393 0.76 11.63 -35.31
CA VAL A 393 -0.08 12.00 -34.17
C VAL A 393 -0.81 10.79 -33.59
N ASP A 394 -1.32 9.89 -34.43
CA ASP A 394 -2.02 8.68 -33.97
C ASP A 394 -1.09 7.74 -33.22
N ILE A 395 0.12 7.50 -33.75
CA ILE A 395 1.15 6.71 -33.07
C ILE A 395 1.53 7.37 -31.74
N PHE A 396 1.69 8.70 -31.73
CA PHE A 396 1.99 9.45 -30.52
C PHE A 396 0.87 9.34 -29.47
N ASN A 397 -0.39 9.40 -29.89
CA ASN A 397 -1.55 9.25 -29.00
C ASN A 397 -1.62 7.83 -28.42
N PHE A 398 -1.44 6.79 -29.23
CA PHE A 398 -1.41 5.40 -28.75
C PHE A 398 -0.37 5.17 -27.64
N ILE A 399 0.80 5.82 -27.75
CA ILE A 399 1.89 5.71 -26.77
C ILE A 399 1.58 6.51 -25.49
N THR A 400 0.88 7.64 -25.61
CA THR A 400 0.73 8.60 -24.49
C THR A 400 -0.58 8.50 -23.72
N GLU A 401 -1.61 7.81 -24.26
CA GLU A 401 -2.98 7.79 -23.71
C GLU A 401 -3.32 6.58 -22.84
N ARG A 402 -2.33 5.84 -22.34
CA ARG A 402 -2.60 4.75 -21.40
C ARG A 402 -2.70 5.25 -19.97
N ALA A 403 -3.69 4.74 -19.24
CA ALA A 403 -3.82 4.95 -17.82
C ALA A 403 -2.61 4.33 -17.08
N ASP A 404 -2.16 5.04 -16.04
CA ASP A 404 -1.21 4.47 -15.10
C ASP A 404 -1.92 3.41 -14.24
N ARG A 405 -1.47 2.15 -14.38
CA ARG A 405 -2.00 1.00 -13.64
C ARG A 405 -0.99 0.43 -12.65
N ARG A 406 0.06 1.18 -12.35
CA ARG A 406 1.04 0.83 -11.32
C ARG A 406 0.42 0.99 -9.93
N SER A 407 0.72 0.03 -9.07
CA SER A 407 0.30 -0.07 -7.66
C SER A 407 1.08 -1.21 -7.01
N TRP A 408 1.30 -1.19 -5.70
CA TRP A 408 1.96 -2.31 -5.01
C TRP A 408 1.02 -3.52 -4.90
N LEU A 409 1.23 -4.53 -5.75
CA LEU A 409 0.34 -5.68 -5.96
C LEU A 409 0.64 -6.91 -5.07
N SER A 410 1.79 -6.98 -4.40
CA SER A 410 2.09 -8.01 -3.38
C SER A 410 1.61 -7.67 -1.97
N LEU A 411 1.03 -6.49 -1.75
CA LEU A 411 0.31 -6.19 -0.51
C LEU A 411 -0.82 -7.21 -0.28
N PRO A 412 -1.17 -7.54 0.97
CA PRO A 412 -2.37 -8.32 1.23
C PRO A 412 -3.61 -7.56 0.78
N ASN A 413 -4.65 -8.25 0.34
CA ASN A 413 -5.93 -7.61 0.06
C ASN A 413 -6.65 -7.19 1.36
N ARG A 414 -6.58 -8.07 2.36
CA ARG A 414 -7.26 -7.92 3.65
C ARG A 414 -6.34 -8.41 4.75
N VAL A 415 -6.48 -7.84 5.94
CA VAL A 415 -5.82 -8.35 7.14
C VAL A 415 -6.83 -8.48 8.25
N GLN A 416 -6.68 -9.54 9.04
CA GLN A 416 -7.49 -9.85 10.19
C GLN A 416 -6.59 -10.20 11.38
N ILE A 417 -7.12 -10.03 12.58
CA ILE A 417 -6.40 -10.31 13.82
C ILE A 417 -7.20 -11.25 14.73
N LEU A 418 -6.48 -12.00 15.56
CA LEU A 418 -7.01 -12.70 16.71
C LEU A 418 -6.02 -12.58 17.86
N ARG A 419 -6.52 -12.34 19.07
CA ARG A 419 -5.72 -12.40 20.30
C ARG A 419 -6.40 -13.29 21.33
N SER A 420 -5.64 -14.12 22.01
CA SER A 420 -6.14 -15.02 23.05
C SER A 420 -5.09 -15.30 24.12
N HIS A 421 -5.54 -15.55 25.34
CA HIS A 421 -4.71 -16.12 26.40
C HIS A 421 -4.87 -17.63 26.37
N LEU A 422 -3.76 -18.36 26.49
CA LEU A 422 -3.73 -19.82 26.42
C LEU A 422 -2.75 -20.35 27.48
N PRO A 423 -2.94 -21.58 28.00
CA PRO A 423 -1.98 -22.20 28.91
C PRO A 423 -0.56 -22.18 28.32
N THR A 424 0.44 -22.00 29.18
CA THR A 424 1.84 -22.10 28.74
C THR A 424 2.19 -23.53 28.35
N GLY A 425 3.01 -23.71 27.32
CA GLY A 425 3.40 -25.02 26.84
C GLY A 425 3.66 -25.05 25.33
N THR A 426 3.99 -26.23 24.84
CA THR A 426 4.03 -26.50 23.40
C THR A 426 2.63 -26.88 22.95
N HIS A 427 2.12 -26.20 21.93
CA HIS A 427 0.76 -26.39 21.43
C HIS A 427 0.77 -26.52 19.92
N LYS A 428 -0.15 -27.32 19.38
CA LYS A 428 -0.38 -27.41 17.94
C LYS A 428 -1.63 -26.64 17.57
N LEU A 429 -1.44 -25.54 16.86
CA LEU A 429 -2.52 -24.73 16.31
C LEU A 429 -2.97 -25.31 14.96
N TYR A 430 -4.28 -25.32 14.76
CA TYR A 430 -4.93 -25.66 13.50
C TYR A 430 -5.67 -24.44 12.97
N PHE A 431 -5.46 -24.15 11.70
CA PHE A 431 -6.03 -23.02 10.99
C PHE A 431 -6.93 -23.52 9.86
N SER A 432 -8.13 -22.96 9.73
CA SER A 432 -9.03 -23.26 8.61
C SER A 432 -9.73 -22.01 8.10
N THR A 433 -9.75 -21.83 6.78
CA THR A 433 -10.51 -20.76 6.11
C THR A 433 -10.96 -21.26 4.74
N GLY A 434 -12.27 -21.27 4.51
CA GLY A 434 -12.85 -21.98 3.37
C GLY A 434 -12.41 -23.45 3.33
N GLU A 435 -11.82 -23.89 2.22
CA GLU A 435 -11.27 -25.24 2.06
C GLU A 435 -9.81 -25.37 2.52
N ALA A 436 -9.12 -24.24 2.70
CA ALA A 436 -7.70 -24.23 3.04
C ALA A 436 -7.49 -24.57 4.53
N LYS A 437 -6.54 -25.47 4.80
CA LYS A 437 -6.17 -25.89 6.16
C LYS A 437 -4.66 -25.87 6.34
N HIS A 438 -4.21 -25.52 7.54
CA HIS A 438 -2.80 -25.54 7.92
C HIS A 438 -2.64 -25.82 9.41
N ALA A 439 -1.48 -26.29 9.82
CA ALA A 439 -1.16 -26.48 11.22
C ALA A 439 0.26 -25.96 11.53
N LEU A 440 0.43 -25.39 12.71
CA LEU A 440 1.71 -24.87 13.19
C LEU A 440 1.90 -25.26 14.65
N GLU A 441 3.08 -25.77 14.99
CA GLU A 441 3.48 -25.95 16.37
C GLU A 441 4.08 -24.63 16.90
N ILE A 442 3.64 -24.22 18.09
CA ILE A 442 4.11 -23.00 18.75
C ILE A 442 4.46 -23.28 20.21
N GLN A 443 5.30 -22.41 20.76
CA GLN A 443 5.62 -22.39 22.18
C GLN A 443 5.02 -21.14 22.83
N LEU A 444 4.19 -21.33 23.85
CA LEU A 444 3.65 -20.25 24.68
C LEU A 444 4.42 -20.17 26.00
N LEU A 445 4.86 -18.96 26.35
CA LEU A 445 5.58 -18.67 27.60
C LEU A 445 4.79 -17.69 28.46
N SER A 446 4.91 -17.84 29.79
CA SER A 446 4.21 -16.99 30.75
C SER A 446 4.59 -15.52 30.58
N ASN A 447 3.59 -14.64 30.53
CA ASN A 447 3.77 -13.20 30.36
C ASN A 447 4.62 -12.84 29.12
N ARG A 448 4.45 -13.57 28.02
CA ARG A 448 5.08 -13.32 26.72
C ARG A 448 4.03 -13.37 25.61
N ILE A 449 4.25 -12.53 24.61
CA ILE A 449 3.50 -12.55 23.35
C ILE A 449 4.16 -13.54 22.40
N THR A 450 3.39 -14.54 21.99
CA THR A 450 3.71 -15.39 20.85
C THR A 450 2.96 -14.84 19.64
N LEU A 451 3.70 -14.22 18.74
CA LEU A 451 3.18 -13.65 17.50
C LEU A 451 3.25 -14.69 16.40
N VAL A 452 2.10 -15.07 15.87
CA VAL A 452 1.96 -15.94 14.70
C VAL A 452 1.51 -15.10 13.52
N ARG A 453 2.31 -15.08 12.46
CA ARG A 453 1.96 -14.45 11.20
C ARG A 453 1.58 -15.51 10.19
N ILE A 454 0.44 -15.30 9.53
CA ILE A 454 -0.14 -16.20 8.55
C ILE A 454 -0.47 -15.38 7.32
N ILE A 455 0.10 -15.76 6.18
CA ILE A 455 -0.19 -15.15 4.89
C ILE A 455 -0.81 -16.24 4.01
N LEU A 456 -2.00 -15.99 3.48
CA LEU A 456 -2.69 -16.89 2.57
C LEU A 456 -2.75 -16.27 1.17
N THR A 457 -1.96 -16.79 0.24
CA THR A 457 -1.97 -16.37 -1.17
C THR A 457 -2.56 -17.49 -2.03
N GLU A 458 -3.73 -17.25 -2.62
CA GLU A 458 -4.44 -18.19 -3.53
C GLU A 458 -4.44 -19.66 -3.03
N GLY A 459 -4.77 -19.85 -1.75
CA GLY A 459 -4.89 -21.19 -1.12
C GLY A 459 -3.63 -21.72 -0.45
N ILE A 460 -2.49 -21.03 -0.54
CA ILE A 460 -1.22 -21.47 0.02
C ILE A 460 -0.85 -20.64 1.25
N PHE A 461 -0.61 -21.35 2.36
CA PHE A 461 -0.19 -20.76 3.62
C PHE A 461 1.32 -20.54 3.66
N HIS A 462 1.70 -19.34 4.11
CA HIS A 462 3.05 -18.98 4.52
C HIS A 462 2.98 -18.54 5.97
N THR A 463 3.68 -19.26 6.84
CA THR A 463 3.57 -19.05 8.28
C THR A 463 4.92 -18.83 8.91
N ASN A 464 4.97 -17.96 9.90
CA ASN A 464 6.08 -17.83 10.82
C ASN A 464 5.57 -17.47 12.21
N SER A 465 6.35 -17.79 13.24
CA SER A 465 6.01 -17.45 14.61
C SER A 465 7.26 -17.06 15.40
N ILE A 466 7.12 -16.08 16.27
CA ILE A 466 8.16 -15.64 17.19
C ILE A 466 7.58 -15.48 18.59
N ILE A 467 8.44 -15.56 19.59
CA ILE A 467 8.13 -15.11 20.95
C ILE A 467 8.80 -13.74 21.12
N ILE A 468 8.00 -12.71 21.41
CA ILE A 468 8.53 -11.36 21.61
C ILE A 468 9.07 -11.27 23.03
N ASN A 469 10.36 -10.96 23.16
CA ASN A 469 10.99 -10.77 24.46
C ASN A 469 10.59 -9.40 25.03
N PRO A 470 10.31 -9.31 26.33
CA PRO A 470 10.04 -8.03 26.97
C PRO A 470 11.29 -7.17 26.96
N ALA A 471 11.10 -5.86 27.13
CA ALA A 471 12.21 -4.96 27.35
C ALA A 471 13.11 -5.47 28.48
N THR A 472 14.43 -5.51 28.22
CA THR A 472 15.42 -5.87 29.24
C THR A 472 15.43 -4.80 30.34
N ALA A 473 15.49 -5.21 31.61
CA ALA A 473 15.40 -4.33 32.79
C ALA A 473 16.46 -3.19 32.82
N THR A 474 17.51 -3.30 32.01
CA THR A 474 18.54 -2.28 31.78
C THR A 474 18.01 -1.02 31.07
N GLY A 475 16.98 -1.12 30.23
CA GLY A 475 16.36 0.04 29.56
C GLY A 475 15.45 0.85 30.50
N VAL A 476 14.70 0.16 31.35
CA VAL A 476 13.74 0.76 32.30
C VAL A 476 14.46 1.63 33.34
N ARG A 477 15.60 1.17 33.89
CA ARG A 477 16.40 1.96 34.85
C ARG A 477 17.02 3.22 34.24
N LYS A 478 17.38 3.20 32.95
CA LYS A 478 17.93 4.39 32.26
C LYS A 478 16.87 5.47 32.00
N ARG A 479 15.61 5.06 31.79
CA ARG A 479 14.49 5.99 31.58
C ARG A 479 13.94 6.58 32.88
N MET A 480 13.82 5.79 33.95
CA MET A 480 13.44 6.33 35.28
C MET A 480 14.43 7.38 35.80
N ALA A 481 15.72 7.24 35.48
CA ALA A 481 16.74 8.24 35.84
C ALA A 481 16.68 9.54 35.01
N ARG A 482 15.96 9.56 33.87
CA ARG A 482 15.76 10.77 33.04
C ARG A 482 14.43 11.48 33.34
N GLY A 483 13.43 10.77 33.85
CA GLY A 483 12.14 11.36 34.26
C GLY A 483 12.17 12.12 35.60
N SER A 484 13.26 12.05 36.37
CA SER A 484 13.41 12.75 37.65
C SER A 484 14.18 14.07 37.54
N LYS A 485 14.37 14.59 36.33
CA LYS A 485 14.95 15.91 36.06
C LYS A 485 14.14 16.62 34.97
N LEU A 486 12.93 17.02 35.30
CA LEU A 486 12.21 18.13 34.68
C LEU A 486 11.35 18.79 35.75
#